data_AF-A0A7J2IRX9-F1
#
_entry.id   AF-A0A7J2IRX9-F1
#
_cell.length_a   1.000
_cell.length_b   1.000
_cell.length_c   1.000
_cell.angle_alpha   90.00
_cell.angle_beta   90.00
_cell.angle_gamma   90.00
#
_symmetry.space_group_name_H-M   'P 1'
#
loop_
_entity.id
_entity.type
_entity.pdbx_description
1 polymer ?
#
loop_
_entity_poly.entity_id
_entity_poly.type
_entity_poly.pdbx_seq_one_letter_code
_entity_poly.pdbx_strand_id
1 'polypeptide(L)'
;MTGTSLLKIPNEISKFFLIKENQTLLVKGGPGTGKTTLALKILGVLTTPKCGIYYTTKITSEKIYGRYPWVKKLLPPQNIVDLTKTPQTLTTQAGGGA
;
A
#
# COMPACT_ATOMS: atom_id res chain seq x y z
N MET A 1 -2.97 -9.14 22.52
CA MET A 1 -3.00 -8.25 21.34
C MET A 1 -1.87 -7.23 21.46
N THR A 2 -0.67 -7.55 21.01
CA THR A 2 0.55 -6.76 21.29
C THR A 2 1.38 -6.58 20.03
N GLY A 3 1.63 -5.33 19.64
CA GLY A 3 2.80 -4.98 18.82
C GLY A 3 2.57 -4.16 17.54
N THR A 4 2.11 -2.91 17.65
CA THR A 4 2.27 -1.90 16.57
C THR A 4 2.58 -0.51 17.16
N SER A 5 3.65 -0.40 17.97
CA SER A 5 4.08 0.88 18.56
C SER A 5 4.91 1.76 17.60
N LEU A 6 5.34 1.25 16.44
CA LEU A 6 6.39 1.90 15.62
C LEU A 6 5.90 2.78 14.47
N LEU A 7 4.59 2.83 14.18
CA LEU A 7 4.06 3.64 13.09
C LEU A 7 3.12 4.72 13.64
N LYS A 8 3.63 5.94 13.66
CA LYS A 8 2.84 7.15 13.93
C LYS A 8 2.76 8.00 12.68
N ILE A 9 1.56 8.48 12.38
CA ILE A 9 1.30 9.53 11.41
C ILE A 9 0.83 10.79 12.17
N PRO A 10 0.98 11.99 11.60
CA PRO A 10 0.46 13.21 12.21
C PRO A 10 -1.04 13.11 12.48
N ASN A 11 -1.49 13.69 13.59
CA ASN A 11 -2.88 13.61 14.04
C ASN A 11 -3.84 14.22 13.02
N GLU A 12 -3.40 15.22 12.27
CA GLU A 12 -4.14 15.88 11.20
C GLU A 12 -4.49 14.89 10.08
N ILE A 13 -3.54 14.01 9.73
CA ILE A 13 -3.74 12.99 8.71
C ILE A 13 -4.69 11.91 9.23
N SER A 14 -4.54 11.46 10.48
CA SER A 14 -5.49 10.52 11.09
C SER A 14 -6.90 11.09 11.11
N LYS A 15 -7.06 12.36 11.52
CA LYS A 15 -8.35 13.04 11.58
C LYS A 15 -8.99 13.23 10.21
N PHE A 16 -8.20 13.50 9.18
CA PHE A 16 -8.67 13.57 7.80
C PHE A 16 -9.46 12.28 7.48
N PHE A 17 -8.80 11.12 7.54
CA PHE A 17 -9.40 9.83 7.17
C PHE A 17 -10.47 9.27 8.13
N LEU A 18 -10.73 9.91 9.29
CA LEU A 18 -11.79 9.50 10.22
C LEU A 18 -13.18 10.04 9.85
N ILE A 19 -13.26 10.97 8.90
CA ILE A 19 -14.53 11.49 8.39
C ILE A 19 -15.21 10.39 7.55
N LYS A 20 -16.52 10.20 7.71
CA LYS A 20 -17.30 9.09 7.11
C LYS A 20 -17.37 9.07 5.58
N GLU A 21 -16.85 10.08 4.90
CA GLU A 21 -16.93 10.24 3.45
C GLU A 21 -15.70 9.68 2.73
N ASN A 22 -15.83 9.46 1.42
CA ASN A 22 -14.69 9.08 0.59
C ASN A 22 -13.72 10.25 0.47
N GLN A 23 -12.49 10.06 0.96
CA GLN A 23 -11.48 11.09 0.94
C GLN A 23 -10.27 10.72 0.08
N THR A 24 -9.73 11.74 -0.59
CA THR A 24 -8.49 11.64 -1.36
C THR A 24 -7.46 12.61 -0.80
N LEU A 25 -6.32 12.08 -0.35
CA LEU A 25 -5.16 12.88 0.06
C LEU A 25 -4.10 12.88 -1.04
N LEU A 26 -3.82 14.05 -1.62
CA LEU A 26 -2.77 14.23 -2.62
C LEU A 26 -1.46 14.70 -1.97
N VAL A 27 -0.43 13.85 -2.00
CA VAL A 27 0.90 14.17 -1.45
C VAL A 27 1.83 14.67 -2.55
N LYS A 28 2.22 15.96 -2.50
CA LYS A 28 3.18 16.60 -3.43
C LYS A 28 4.48 16.99 -2.72
N GLY A 29 5.56 17.14 -3.49
CA GLY A 29 6.87 17.58 -2.97
C GLY A 29 8.03 17.15 -3.87
N GLY A 30 9.20 17.79 -3.69
CA GLY A 30 10.42 17.52 -4.46
C GLY A 30 10.97 16.09 -4.29
N PRO A 31 11.93 15.65 -5.12
CA PRO A 31 12.61 14.37 -4.94
C PRO A 31 13.20 14.22 -3.53
N GLY A 32 13.15 13.02 -2.97
CA GLY A 32 13.76 12.75 -1.66
C GLY A 32 12.97 13.23 -0.42
N THR A 33 11.87 13.99 -0.57
CA THR A 33 11.10 14.53 0.58
C THR A 33 10.23 13.50 1.32
N GLY A 34 10.43 12.19 1.07
CA GLY A 34 9.75 11.14 1.84
C GLY A 34 8.29 10.84 1.45
N LYS A 35 7.81 11.30 0.29
CA LYS A 35 6.41 11.06 -0.17
C LYS A 35 5.99 9.59 -0.13
N THR A 36 6.82 8.71 -0.70
CA THR A 36 6.57 7.26 -0.70
C THR A 36 6.56 6.69 0.71
N THR A 37 7.48 7.14 1.56
CA THR A 37 7.54 6.74 2.96
C THR A 37 6.28 7.17 3.72
N LEU A 38 5.79 8.39 3.48
CA LEU A 38 4.56 8.91 4.07
C LEU A 38 3.35 8.06 3.65
N ALA A 39 3.19 7.81 2.35
CA ALA A 39 2.08 7.00 1.84
C ALA A 39 2.07 5.59 2.45
N LEU A 40 3.24 4.92 2.51
CA LEU A 40 3.36 3.60 3.11
C LEU A 40 3.08 3.62 4.62
N LYS A 41 3.50 4.69 5.33
CA LYS A 41 3.18 4.85 6.76
C LYS A 41 1.69 5.02 7.00
N ILE A 42 1.03 5.87 6.23
CA ILE A 42 -0.42 6.09 6.31
C ILE A 42 -1.15 4.76 6.08
N LEU A 43 -0.76 4.03 5.04
CA LEU A 43 -1.32 2.71 4.74
C LEU A 43 -1.13 1.73 5.90
N GLY A 44 0.07 1.69 6.48
CA GLY A 44 0.38 0.84 7.62
C GLY A 44 -0.33 1.19 8.93
N VAL A 45 -0.75 2.44 9.12
CA VAL A 45 -1.51 2.87 10.31
C VAL A 45 -3.01 2.70 10.13
N LEU A 46 -3.53 3.03 8.95
CA LEU A 46 -4.97 3.09 8.71
C LEU A 46 -5.58 1.76 8.27
N THR A 47 -4.77 0.84 7.74
CA THR A 47 -5.29 -0.42 7.21
C THR A 47 -4.97 -1.59 8.13
N THR A 48 -5.96 -2.44 8.35
CA THR A 48 -5.73 -3.79 8.84
C THR A 48 -5.10 -4.63 7.72
N PRO A 49 -4.32 -5.67 8.07
CA PRO A 49 -3.80 -6.60 7.07
C PRO A 49 -4.97 -7.10 6.21
N LYS A 50 -4.86 -6.94 4.88
CA LYS A 50 -5.85 -7.27 3.82
C LYS A 50 -6.83 -6.16 3.39
N CYS A 51 -6.90 -5.00 4.06
CA CYS A 51 -7.83 -3.92 3.67
C CYS A 51 -7.17 -2.74 2.91
N GLY A 52 -5.86 -2.80 2.63
CA GLY A 52 -5.14 -1.74 1.90
C GLY A 52 -4.51 -2.23 0.61
N ILE A 53 -4.64 -1.48 -0.49
CA ILE A 53 -3.99 -1.77 -1.78
C ILE A 53 -2.96 -0.68 -2.09
N TYR A 54 -1.76 -1.08 -2.52
CA TYR A 54 -0.71 -0.17 -2.97
C TYR A 54 -0.46 -0.34 -4.47
N TYR A 55 -0.78 0.68 -5.24
CA TYR A 55 -0.52 0.74 -6.69
C TYR A 55 0.82 1.44 -6.95
N THR A 56 1.65 0.88 -7.83
CA THR A 56 2.97 1.43 -8.19
C THR A 56 3.23 1.33 -9.68
N THR A 57 3.78 2.39 -10.28
CA THR A 57 4.12 2.46 -11.71
C THR A 57 5.64 2.57 -11.97
N LYS A 58 6.46 2.50 -10.93
CA LYS A 58 7.92 2.76 -11.02
C LYS A 58 8.80 1.71 -10.36
N ILE A 59 8.25 0.95 -9.41
CA ILE A 59 9.03 0.12 -8.50
C ILE A 59 8.25 -1.17 -8.25
N THR A 60 8.90 -2.32 -8.46
CA THR A 60 8.33 -3.65 -8.21
C THR A 60 8.17 -3.91 -6.71
N SER A 61 7.33 -4.88 -6.35
CA SER A 61 7.11 -5.32 -4.96
C SER A 61 8.42 -5.71 -4.26
N GLU A 62 9.35 -6.39 -4.94
CA GLU A 62 10.62 -6.81 -4.36
C GLU A 62 11.49 -5.60 -3.96
N LYS A 63 11.54 -4.58 -4.81
CA LYS A 63 12.29 -3.35 -4.54
C LYS A 63 11.68 -2.53 -3.40
N ILE A 64 10.35 -2.53 -3.28
CA ILE A 64 9.65 -1.88 -2.15
C ILE A 64 10.06 -2.56 -0.85
N TYR A 65 10.05 -3.89 -0.80
CA TYR A 65 10.43 -4.63 0.39
C TYR A 65 11.91 -4.53 0.75
N GLY A 66 12.80 -4.42 -0.24
CA GLY A 66 14.22 -4.15 0.01
C GLY A 66 14.43 -2.79 0.68
N ARG A 67 13.71 -1.76 0.22
CA ARG A 67 13.83 -0.40 0.77
C ARG A 67 13.06 -0.22 2.09
N TYR A 68 11.95 -0.93 2.26
CA TYR A 68 11.06 -0.82 3.42
C TYR A 68 10.70 -2.21 3.95
N PRO A 69 11.61 -2.90 4.67
CA PRO A 69 11.38 -4.27 5.12
C PRO A 69 10.15 -4.43 6.01
N TRP A 70 9.81 -3.40 6.79
CA TRP A 70 8.63 -3.36 7.65
C TRP A 70 7.31 -3.46 6.89
N VAL A 71 7.28 -3.09 5.60
CA VAL A 71 6.08 -3.16 4.76
C VAL A 71 5.62 -4.59 4.55
N LYS A 72 6.54 -5.58 4.53
CA LYS A 72 6.19 -7.01 4.35
C LYS A 72 5.15 -7.51 5.35
N LYS A 73 5.15 -6.97 6.58
CA LYS A 73 4.24 -7.39 7.65
C LYS A 73 2.85 -6.75 7.52
N LEU A 74 2.75 -5.63 6.81
CA LEU A 74 1.55 -4.80 6.73
C LEU A 74 0.84 -5.00 5.39
N LEU A 75 1.63 -5.10 4.32
CA LEU A 75 1.15 -5.23 2.97
C LEU A 75 1.65 -6.55 2.38
N PRO A 76 0.80 -7.59 2.31
CA PRO A 76 1.17 -8.83 1.66
C PRO A 76 1.36 -8.59 0.14
N PRO A 77 2.14 -9.42 -0.57
CA PRO A 77 2.42 -9.23 -1.99
C PRO A 77 1.17 -9.10 -2.87
N GLN A 78 0.11 -9.82 -2.54
CA GLN A 78 -1.19 -9.76 -3.23
C GLN A 78 -1.89 -8.39 -3.17
N ASN A 79 -1.48 -7.52 -2.23
CA ASN A 79 -2.00 -6.16 -2.08
C ASN A 79 -1.11 -5.12 -2.78
N ILE A 80 0.00 -5.54 -3.41
CA ILE A 80 0.83 -4.67 -4.26
C ILE A 80 0.45 -4.92 -5.71
N VAL A 81 -0.11 -3.89 -6.36
CA VAL A 81 -0.40 -3.92 -7.78
C VAL A 81 0.71 -3.18 -8.52
N ASP A 82 1.56 -3.97 -9.17
CA ASP A 82 2.64 -3.45 -10.00
C ASP A 82 2.12 -3.18 -11.42
N LEU A 83 1.91 -1.91 -11.72
CA LEU A 83 1.43 -1.43 -13.00
C LEU A 83 2.55 -1.25 -14.04
N THR A 84 3.80 -1.56 -13.71
CA THR A 84 4.88 -1.67 -14.72
C THR A 84 4.75 -2.95 -15.55
N LYS A 85 4.03 -3.95 -15.02
CA LYS A 85 3.72 -5.18 -15.73
C LYS A 85 2.45 -4.95 -16.54
N THR A 86 2.51 -5.27 -17.84
CA THR A 86 1.35 -5.25 -18.74
C THR A 86 0.22 -6.09 -18.11
N PRO A 87 -1.08 -5.72 -18.25
CA PRO A 87 -2.18 -6.49 -17.69
C PRO A 87 -2.07 -7.92 -18.22
N GLN A 88 -1.70 -8.87 -17.35
CA GLN A 88 -1.88 -10.27 -17.69
C GLN A 88 -3.38 -10.50 -17.64
N THR A 89 -3.96 -10.71 -18.82
CA THR A 89 -5.32 -11.19 -18.97
C THR A 89 -5.50 -12.34 -17.99
N LEU A 90 -6.43 -12.22 -17.05
CA LEU A 90 -6.85 -13.34 -16.20
C LEU A 90 -7.37 -14.40 -17.16
N THR A 91 -6.51 -15.34 -17.57
CA THR A 91 -6.94 -16.52 -18.29
C THR A 91 -7.67 -17.36 -17.26
N THR A 92 -8.99 -17.21 -17.25
CA THR A 92 -9.89 -18.15 -16.61
C THR A 92 -9.54 -19.53 -17.15
N GLN A 93 -8.81 -20.32 -16.37
CA GLN A 93 -8.67 -21.74 -16.59
C GLN A 93 -10.06 -22.32 -16.38
N ALA A 94 -10.87 -22.33 -17.45
CA ALA A 94 -12.01 -23.21 -17.58
C ALA A 94 -11.44 -24.62 -17.64
N GLY A 95 -11.29 -25.24 -16.46
CA GLY A 95 -10.99 -26.65 -16.35
C GLY A 95 -12.09 -27.43 -17.05
N GLY A 96 -11.75 -28.02 -18.19
CA GLY A 96 -12.57 -29.01 -18.86
C GLY A 96 -12.72 -30.23 -17.96
N GLY A 97 -13.96 -30.51 -17.58
CA GLY A 97 -14.39 -31.82 -17.13
C GLY A 97 -15.28 -32.41 -18.22
N ALA A 98 -14.75 -33.39 -18.95
CA ALA A 98 -15.48 -34.42 -19.68
C ALA A 98 -14.54 -35.61 -19.87
#